data_AF-A0A424YYQ8-F1
#
_entry.id   AF-A0A424YYQ8-F1
#
_cell.length_a   1.000
_cell.length_b   1.000
_cell.length_c   1.000
_cell.angle_alpha   90.00
_cell.angle_beta   90.00
_cell.angle_gamma   90.00
#
_symmetry.space_group_name_H-M   'P 1'
#
loop_
_entity.id
_entity.type
_entity.pdbx_description
1 polymer ?
#
loop_
_entity_poly.entity_id
_entity_poly.type
_entity_poly.pdbx_seq_one_letter_code
_entity_poly.pdbx_strand_id
1 'polypeptide(L)'
;MRTNPFSSSKKIILSLTTISCLNSPALGQISGPSYAFKFNFENHNYYYYALLGYYPNTQIRINGNESTNTLYLGRYAYINQDEKVILARAASDENLIIDKIINKGIIHGALNIQNQQDINNGSINVNTIDNQGYIRNIYIGIWKENQGSIKLDSFKNSGLIYHPNDNGILFEGKDVKIGSFINTGIISGNKNDKASLSIGQGNQGNNRNDNIDINFFLNKGLIGGEHSKYGILFNGDNTDTHKDKFKINHLINQGLIYSKDNAILFNNITLKNFINTGTIEAKDQMALHISSYQATKIENFINTGTIKANNSGAITLDRQSNSQLTISNFFNKGEISGKVGIALRARTIKNLINAGNIKSTHTEAGAISVLTFYENGAHINNLINTGTIDSQGRGIIVELGTSIDFLYHAGTIKSEKDGIVFFAHGAAGNKAKIGDIIIAKDSNIKAQENAINVEIIGSGANNGKTISVGSIKVQKGAKVHGEKTGIHIGSQNGSKKSLGQLIIAGEVSGEEAIMIEGIIKANHETSKTTSHSLNDEENQAAIIIEESGKIISTNGKADIINKGTVQGHIINKSSNTISLEN
;
A
#
# COMPACT_ATOMS: atom_id res chain seq x y z
N MET A 1 -98.51 50.14 -11.14
CA MET A 1 -98.72 49.85 -9.70
C MET A 1 -97.89 48.65 -9.30
N ARG A 2 -97.37 48.64 -8.07
CA ARG A 2 -96.60 47.56 -7.39
C ARG A 2 -97.27 46.17 -7.60
N THR A 3 -96.62 45.00 -7.64
CA THR A 3 -95.62 44.37 -6.73
C THR A 3 -95.04 43.08 -7.38
N ASN A 4 -93.79 42.72 -7.03
CA ASN A 4 -93.10 41.42 -7.21
C ASN A 4 -93.86 40.22 -6.53
N PRO A 5 -93.55 38.89 -6.69
CA PRO A 5 -92.19 38.31 -6.87
C PRO A 5 -92.01 36.91 -7.58
N PHE A 6 -90.74 36.50 -7.73
CA PHE A 6 -90.13 35.14 -7.70
C PHE A 6 -90.36 34.03 -8.79
N SER A 7 -89.22 33.41 -9.17
CA SER A 7 -88.98 32.00 -9.59
C SER A 7 -89.33 31.62 -11.06
N SER A 8 -88.54 30.91 -11.88
CA SER A 8 -87.45 29.95 -11.66
C SER A 8 -86.51 29.91 -12.89
N SER A 9 -85.19 29.82 -12.67
CA SER A 9 -84.20 29.49 -13.71
C SER A 9 -84.05 27.97 -13.82
N LYS A 10 -84.16 27.40 -15.03
CA LYS A 10 -83.74 26.01 -15.30
C LYS A 10 -82.22 25.90 -15.06
N LYS A 11 -81.82 25.32 -13.94
CA LYS A 11 -80.43 24.94 -13.67
C LYS A 11 -80.16 23.55 -14.23
N ILE A 12 -79.11 23.46 -15.04
CA ILE A 12 -78.44 22.23 -15.43
C ILE A 12 -77.91 21.56 -14.15
N ILE A 13 -78.32 20.31 -13.91
CA ILE A 13 -77.76 19.46 -12.87
C ILE A 13 -76.49 18.84 -13.45
N LEU A 14 -75.33 19.38 -13.10
CA LEU A 14 -74.06 18.65 -13.15
C LEU A 14 -73.90 18.04 -11.76
N SER A 15 -74.06 16.71 -11.65
CA SER A 15 -73.75 15.99 -10.42
C SER A 15 -72.26 16.15 -10.14
N LEU A 16 -71.95 16.92 -9.10
CA LEU A 16 -70.62 17.02 -8.53
C LEU A 16 -70.36 15.72 -7.77
N THR A 17 -69.90 14.68 -8.46
CA THR A 17 -69.21 13.57 -7.80
C THR A 17 -67.89 14.13 -7.31
N THR A 18 -67.84 14.49 -6.04
CA THR A 18 -66.62 14.70 -5.27
C THR A 18 -65.81 13.41 -5.36
N ILE A 19 -64.90 13.34 -6.34
CA ILE A 19 -63.74 12.47 -6.23
C ILE A 19 -62.87 13.13 -5.18
N SER A 20 -63.03 12.69 -3.93
CA SER A 20 -62.04 12.91 -2.89
C SER A 20 -60.79 12.11 -3.28
N CYS A 21 -59.98 12.63 -4.20
CA CYS A 21 -58.57 12.31 -4.19
C CYS A 21 -58.05 12.90 -2.88
N LEU A 22 -57.95 12.05 -1.86
CA LEU A 22 -56.97 12.21 -0.81
C LEU A 22 -55.63 12.41 -1.50
N ASN A 23 -55.28 13.67 -1.81
CA ASN A 23 -53.90 14.06 -1.92
C ASN A 23 -53.32 13.81 -0.53
N SER A 24 -52.75 12.62 -0.35
CA SER A 24 -51.75 12.39 0.67
C SER A 24 -50.80 13.58 0.58
N PRO A 25 -50.58 14.36 1.65
CA PRO A 25 -49.53 15.35 1.59
C PRO A 25 -48.26 14.55 1.31
N ALA A 26 -47.63 14.79 0.16
CA ALA A 26 -46.32 14.24 -0.13
C ALA A 26 -45.41 14.62 1.04
N LEU A 27 -45.21 13.67 1.96
CA LEU A 27 -44.44 13.85 3.18
C LEU A 27 -43.07 14.36 2.72
N GLY A 28 -42.62 15.48 3.29
CA GLY A 28 -41.33 16.05 2.95
C GLY A 28 -40.25 14.98 3.06
N GLN A 29 -39.64 14.65 1.93
CA GLN A 29 -38.63 13.60 1.83
C GLN A 29 -37.32 14.02 2.50
N ILE A 30 -37.11 15.34 2.65
CA ILE A 30 -36.20 15.89 3.65
C ILE A 30 -37.03 16.51 4.78
N SER A 31 -36.73 16.13 6.02
CA SER A 31 -37.31 16.71 7.24
C SER A 31 -36.22 17.29 8.13
N GLY A 32 -36.53 18.37 8.84
CA GLY A 32 -35.55 19.14 9.63
C GLY A 32 -36.16 20.45 10.13
N PRO A 33 -35.34 21.45 10.52
CA PRO A 33 -35.83 22.75 10.99
C PRO A 33 -36.54 23.52 9.86
N SER A 34 -37.11 24.69 10.17
CA SER A 34 -37.64 25.56 9.12
C SER A 34 -36.52 25.94 8.14
N TYR A 35 -36.68 25.55 6.87
CA TYR A 35 -35.73 25.84 5.81
C TYR A 35 -35.71 27.33 5.49
N ALA A 36 -34.57 27.83 5.01
CA ALA A 36 -34.48 29.19 4.48
C ALA A 36 -35.18 29.33 3.12
N PHE A 37 -35.17 28.26 2.31
CA PHE A 37 -35.84 28.20 1.01
C PHE A 37 -36.23 26.75 0.67
N LYS A 38 -37.46 26.53 0.18
CA LYS A 38 -37.92 25.26 -0.43
C LYS A 38 -38.30 25.53 -1.86
N PHE A 39 -37.75 24.72 -2.75
CA PHE A 39 -38.03 24.82 -4.16
C PHE A 39 -38.37 23.43 -4.68
N ASN A 40 -39.66 23.18 -4.90
CA ASN A 40 -40.17 21.98 -5.54
C ASN A 40 -40.84 22.43 -6.84
N PHE A 41 -40.31 22.01 -8.00
CA PHE A 41 -41.03 22.23 -9.25
C PHE A 41 -42.32 21.40 -9.23
N GLU A 42 -43.46 22.02 -9.52
CA GLU A 42 -44.71 21.27 -9.73
C GLU A 42 -44.49 20.22 -10.83
N ASN A 43 -44.94 18.98 -10.57
CA ASN A 43 -44.78 17.80 -11.43
C ASN A 43 -43.37 17.15 -11.48
N HIS A 44 -42.43 17.50 -10.60
CA HIS A 44 -41.10 16.85 -10.54
C HIS A 44 -40.79 16.31 -9.13
N ASN A 45 -40.24 15.09 -9.03
CA ASN A 45 -39.82 14.46 -7.76
C ASN A 45 -38.45 14.99 -7.26
N TYR A 46 -38.27 16.32 -7.24
CA TYR A 46 -37.03 16.98 -6.81
C TYR A 46 -37.25 17.82 -5.54
N TYR A 47 -36.41 17.61 -4.52
CA TYR A 47 -36.52 18.26 -3.22
C TYR A 47 -35.21 19.00 -2.89
N TYR A 48 -35.29 20.33 -2.80
CA TYR A 48 -34.17 21.19 -2.39
C TYR A 48 -34.37 21.72 -0.97
N TYR A 49 -33.39 21.51 -0.10
CA TYR A 49 -33.43 21.90 1.30
C TYR A 49 -32.18 22.71 1.69
N ALA A 50 -32.37 23.98 2.04
CA ALA A 50 -31.28 24.91 2.36
C ALA A 50 -31.38 25.53 3.76
N LEU A 51 -30.26 25.56 4.48
CA LEU A 51 -30.10 26.21 5.80
C LEU A 51 -28.97 27.23 5.76
N LEU A 52 -29.16 28.39 6.38
CA LEU A 52 -28.21 29.53 6.34
C LEU A 52 -27.84 30.10 7.72
N GLY A 53 -28.50 29.67 8.81
CA GLY A 53 -28.31 30.21 10.16
C GLY A 53 -28.03 29.17 11.24
N TYR A 54 -28.35 29.53 12.49
CA TYR A 54 -28.09 28.72 13.67
C TYR A 54 -29.30 27.85 14.03
N TYR A 55 -29.12 26.53 14.01
CA TYR A 55 -30.18 25.54 14.25
C TYR A 55 -29.69 24.48 15.25
N PRO A 56 -29.67 24.81 16.55
CA PRO A 56 -29.17 23.89 17.55
C PRO A 56 -30.14 22.74 17.80
N ASN A 57 -29.64 21.62 18.34
CA ASN A 57 -30.39 20.44 18.75
C ASN A 57 -31.31 19.88 17.66
N THR A 58 -30.83 19.89 16.42
CA THR A 58 -31.64 19.60 15.25
C THR A 58 -31.03 18.47 14.40
N GLN A 59 -31.89 17.52 14.01
CA GLN A 59 -31.57 16.45 13.07
C GLN A 59 -32.22 16.73 11.71
N ILE A 60 -31.44 16.59 10.64
CA ILE A 60 -31.95 16.53 9.27
C ILE A 60 -32.08 15.07 8.86
N ARG A 61 -33.27 14.65 8.45
CA ARG A 61 -33.50 13.31 7.90
C ARG A 61 -33.81 13.38 6.42
N ILE A 62 -33.11 12.59 5.63
CA ILE A 62 -33.33 12.42 4.19
C ILE A 62 -33.87 11.00 4.00
N ASN A 63 -35.12 10.89 3.57
CA ASN A 63 -35.80 9.65 3.24
C ASN A 63 -36.47 9.81 1.86
N GLY A 64 -37.07 8.75 1.34
CA GLY A 64 -37.87 8.81 0.12
C GLY A 64 -37.48 7.74 -0.87
N ASN A 65 -38.49 7.24 -1.58
CA ASN A 65 -38.33 6.26 -2.66
C ASN A 65 -38.51 6.99 -4.00
N GLU A 66 -37.59 6.77 -4.94
CA GLU A 66 -37.65 7.28 -6.32
C GLU A 66 -37.72 8.81 -6.43
N SER A 67 -37.06 9.50 -5.50
CA SER A 67 -37.00 10.95 -5.47
C SER A 67 -35.59 11.47 -5.34
N THR A 68 -35.35 12.64 -5.92
CA THR A 68 -34.04 13.27 -5.98
C THR A 68 -33.93 14.38 -4.93
N ASN A 69 -33.01 14.20 -3.97
CA ASN A 69 -32.88 15.07 -2.80
C ASN A 69 -31.57 15.89 -2.85
N THR A 70 -31.64 17.18 -2.54
CA THR A 70 -30.48 18.08 -2.42
C THR A 70 -30.49 18.82 -1.09
N LEU A 71 -29.40 18.71 -0.32
CA LEU A 71 -29.15 19.43 0.92
C LEU A 71 -28.04 20.46 0.72
N TYR A 72 -28.31 21.72 1.07
CA TYR A 72 -27.33 22.81 1.06
C TYR A 72 -27.23 23.50 2.42
N LEU A 73 -26.03 23.48 3.01
CA LEU A 73 -25.71 24.23 4.23
C LEU A 73 -24.80 25.41 3.84
N GLY A 74 -25.30 26.63 4.03
CA GLY A 74 -24.54 27.84 3.76
C GLY A 74 -23.38 28.07 4.74
N ARG A 75 -22.52 29.04 4.45
CA ARG A 75 -21.32 29.35 5.24
C ARG A 75 -21.59 29.62 6.72
N TYR A 76 -22.74 30.24 7.02
CA TYR A 76 -23.16 30.58 8.38
C TYR A 76 -24.11 29.55 9.00
N ALA A 77 -24.37 28.44 8.30
CA ALA A 77 -25.17 27.36 8.84
C ALA A 77 -24.41 26.68 9.98
N TYR A 78 -25.06 26.55 11.13
CA TYR A 78 -24.58 25.74 12.26
C TYR A 78 -25.71 24.80 12.67
N ILE A 79 -25.43 23.50 12.64
CA ILE A 79 -26.34 22.45 13.10
C ILE A 79 -25.61 21.55 14.08
N ASN A 80 -26.25 21.23 15.21
CA ASN A 80 -25.73 20.28 16.18
C ASN A 80 -26.83 19.36 16.72
N GLN A 81 -26.42 18.17 17.12
CA GLN A 81 -27.20 17.14 17.79
C GLN A 81 -26.19 16.12 18.36
N ASP A 82 -26.52 15.47 19.47
CA ASP A 82 -25.56 14.62 20.19
C ASP A 82 -25.00 13.49 19.31
N GLU A 83 -25.81 12.89 18.44
CA GLU A 83 -25.42 11.74 17.60
C GLU A 83 -25.33 12.06 16.10
N LYS A 84 -26.46 11.94 15.38
CA LYS A 84 -26.53 11.93 13.91
C LYS A 84 -27.22 13.19 13.39
N VAL A 85 -26.46 14.26 13.19
CA VAL A 85 -27.04 15.55 12.75
C VAL A 85 -27.68 15.45 11.36
N ILE A 86 -27.08 14.68 10.44
CA ILE A 86 -27.70 14.36 9.15
C ILE A 86 -27.83 12.85 9.06
N LEU A 87 -29.03 12.37 8.79
CA LEU A 87 -29.35 10.95 8.65
C LEU A 87 -30.08 10.72 7.33
N ALA A 88 -29.39 10.14 6.36
CA ALA A 88 -29.98 9.59 5.15
C ALA A 88 -30.16 8.08 5.31
N ARG A 89 -31.36 7.57 5.03
CA ARG A 89 -31.64 6.14 5.15
C ARG A 89 -32.68 5.61 4.17
N ALA A 90 -32.52 4.34 3.81
CA ALA A 90 -33.48 3.55 3.04
C ALA A 90 -33.82 2.25 3.77
N ALA A 91 -35.06 1.80 3.63
CA ALA A 91 -35.55 0.48 4.05
C ALA A 91 -35.55 -0.52 2.89
N SER A 92 -36.05 -1.74 3.13
CA SER A 92 -36.21 -2.76 2.08
C SER A 92 -37.05 -2.24 0.92
N ASP A 93 -36.63 -2.59 -0.30
CA ASP A 93 -37.26 -2.18 -1.57
C ASP A 93 -37.35 -0.66 -1.81
N GLU A 94 -36.73 0.17 -0.96
CA GLU A 94 -36.63 1.62 -1.16
C GLU A 94 -35.36 1.99 -1.93
N ASN A 95 -35.50 2.91 -2.89
CA ASN A 95 -34.43 3.49 -3.68
C ASN A 95 -34.31 4.98 -3.38
N LEU A 96 -33.42 5.34 -2.46
CA LEU A 96 -33.16 6.72 -2.09
C LEU A 96 -32.16 7.35 -3.05
N ILE A 97 -32.51 8.49 -3.66
CA ILE A 97 -31.60 9.26 -4.51
C ILE A 97 -31.29 10.61 -3.87
N ILE A 98 -30.01 10.90 -3.69
CA ILE A 98 -29.49 12.18 -3.22
C ILE A 98 -28.63 12.74 -4.34
N ASP A 99 -29.06 13.83 -4.98
CA ASP A 99 -28.22 14.49 -5.97
C ASP A 99 -27.01 15.12 -5.26
N LYS A 100 -27.24 15.99 -4.26
CA LYS A 100 -26.15 16.74 -3.62
C LYS A 100 -26.32 16.90 -2.13
N ILE A 101 -25.23 16.74 -1.40
CA ILE A 101 -25.03 17.27 -0.05
C ILE A 101 -23.86 18.26 -0.13
N ILE A 102 -24.14 19.54 0.05
CA ILE A 102 -23.13 20.60 0.04
C ILE A 102 -23.06 21.21 1.43
N ASN A 103 -21.91 21.10 2.08
CA ASN A 103 -21.66 21.73 3.37
C ASN A 103 -20.62 22.85 3.25
N LYS A 104 -21.03 24.09 3.51
CA LYS A 104 -20.10 25.23 3.69
C LYS A 104 -20.04 25.72 5.14
N GLY A 105 -20.88 25.18 6.01
CA GLY A 105 -21.05 25.60 7.40
C GLY A 105 -20.47 24.58 8.39
N ILE A 106 -21.11 24.44 9.54
CA ILE A 106 -20.68 23.58 10.65
C ILE A 106 -21.74 22.51 10.90
N ILE A 107 -21.36 21.25 10.68
CA ILE A 107 -22.10 20.07 11.11
C ILE A 107 -21.41 19.56 12.37
N HIS A 108 -21.87 20.03 13.53
CA HIS A 108 -21.35 19.64 14.84
C HIS A 108 -21.99 18.32 15.31
N GLY A 109 -21.82 17.29 14.48
CA GLY A 109 -22.29 15.93 14.70
C GLY A 109 -22.04 15.06 13.46
N ALA A 110 -22.61 13.85 13.44
CA ALA A 110 -22.33 12.91 12.35
C ALA A 110 -23.20 13.17 11.11
N LEU A 111 -22.59 13.01 9.92
CA LEU A 111 -23.31 12.75 8.67
C LEU A 111 -23.36 11.23 8.45
N ASN A 112 -24.56 10.66 8.51
CA ASN A 112 -24.80 9.23 8.36
C ASN A 112 -25.61 8.94 7.08
N ILE A 113 -25.11 8.04 6.24
CA ILE A 113 -25.85 7.44 5.12
C ILE A 113 -25.88 5.93 5.35
N GLN A 114 -27.05 5.37 5.60
CA GLN A 114 -27.16 4.01 6.13
C GLN A 114 -28.50 3.34 5.90
N ASN A 115 -28.57 2.01 6.00
CA ASN A 115 -29.85 1.31 6.03
C ASN A 115 -30.67 1.58 7.30
N GLN A 116 -31.99 1.49 7.16
CA GLN A 116 -32.96 1.39 8.25
C GLN A 116 -33.25 -0.09 8.52
N GLN A 117 -32.90 -0.58 9.72
CA GLN A 117 -33.10 -1.99 10.10
C GLN A 117 -32.47 -2.95 9.08
N ASP A 118 -33.00 -4.16 8.94
CA ASP A 118 -32.54 -5.11 7.96
C ASP A 118 -33.08 -4.70 6.57
N ILE A 119 -32.21 -4.63 5.57
CA ILE A 119 -32.52 -4.16 4.22
C ILE A 119 -32.32 -5.28 3.20
N ASN A 120 -33.35 -5.52 2.39
CA ASN A 120 -33.31 -6.39 1.23
C ASN A 120 -33.70 -5.59 -0.02
N ASN A 121 -32.94 -5.75 -1.11
CA ASN A 121 -33.15 -5.07 -2.41
C ASN A 121 -33.25 -3.52 -2.41
N GLY A 122 -33.06 -2.85 -1.27
CA GLY A 122 -33.04 -1.38 -1.21
C GLY A 122 -31.67 -0.80 -1.58
N SER A 123 -31.67 0.46 -2.03
CA SER A 123 -30.45 1.16 -2.45
C SER A 123 -30.42 2.62 -2.00
N ILE A 124 -29.21 3.14 -1.78
CA ILE A 124 -28.96 4.57 -1.59
C ILE A 124 -27.96 5.05 -2.64
N ASN A 125 -28.42 5.90 -3.55
CA ASN A 125 -27.60 6.50 -4.60
C ASN A 125 -27.34 7.97 -4.27
N VAL A 126 -26.06 8.33 -4.09
CA VAL A 126 -25.62 9.69 -3.77
C VAL A 126 -24.72 10.18 -4.89
N ASN A 127 -25.11 11.22 -5.63
CA ASN A 127 -24.26 11.71 -6.71
C ASN A 127 -23.06 12.49 -6.13
N THR A 128 -23.28 13.48 -5.26
CA THR A 128 -22.17 14.27 -4.73
C THR A 128 -22.32 14.64 -3.25
N ILE A 129 -21.26 14.40 -2.48
CA ILE A 129 -21.03 15.03 -1.19
C ILE A 129 -19.85 16.00 -1.36
N ASP A 130 -20.07 17.27 -1.07
CA ASP A 130 -19.06 18.33 -1.14
C ASP A 130 -18.96 19.04 0.21
N ASN A 131 -17.96 18.67 1.00
CA ASN A 131 -17.65 19.30 2.27
C ASN A 131 -16.57 20.39 2.10
N GLN A 132 -16.98 21.64 2.25
CA GLN A 132 -16.13 22.83 2.27
C GLN A 132 -16.02 23.43 3.69
N GLY A 133 -16.90 23.01 4.61
CA GLY A 133 -16.96 23.47 6.00
C GLY A 133 -16.42 22.45 7.00
N TYR A 134 -17.02 22.42 8.19
CA TYR A 134 -16.71 21.46 9.23
C TYR A 134 -17.75 20.34 9.31
N ILE A 135 -17.30 19.09 9.47
CA ILE A 135 -18.13 17.95 9.88
C ILE A 135 -17.40 17.21 10.99
N ARG A 136 -18.09 16.87 12.08
CA ARG A 136 -17.47 16.08 13.17
C ARG A 136 -16.99 14.73 12.65
N ASN A 137 -17.87 13.97 12.02
CA ASN A 137 -17.55 12.66 11.49
C ASN A 137 -18.54 12.20 10.42
N ILE A 138 -18.14 11.21 9.63
CA ILE A 138 -18.95 10.66 8.55
C ILE A 138 -19.02 9.14 8.66
N TYR A 139 -20.22 8.60 8.53
CA TYR A 139 -20.48 7.18 8.41
C TYR A 139 -21.29 6.92 7.15
N ILE A 140 -20.77 6.07 6.26
CA ILE A 140 -21.48 5.64 5.06
C ILE A 140 -21.39 4.13 4.99
N GLY A 141 -22.49 3.45 5.25
CA GLY A 141 -22.45 2.00 5.19
C GLY A 141 -23.76 1.28 5.40
N ILE A 142 -23.73 0.00 5.01
CA ILE A 142 -24.80 -0.96 5.25
C ILE A 142 -24.36 -1.87 6.38
N TRP A 143 -24.96 -1.72 7.57
CA TRP A 143 -24.64 -2.54 8.75
C TRP A 143 -25.43 -3.86 8.72
N LYS A 144 -24.91 -4.92 9.36
CA LYS A 144 -25.39 -6.34 9.35
C LYS A 144 -25.30 -7.04 7.98
N GLU A 145 -25.65 -8.33 7.93
CA GLU A 145 -25.73 -9.17 6.71
C GLU A 145 -26.92 -8.79 5.81
N ASN A 146 -26.92 -7.56 5.32
CA ASN A 146 -27.99 -7.05 4.48
C ASN A 146 -27.62 -7.13 2.99
N GLN A 147 -28.64 -7.16 2.13
CA GLN A 147 -28.48 -7.22 0.66
C GLN A 147 -28.76 -5.84 0.01
N GLY A 148 -28.64 -4.76 0.79
CA GLY A 148 -28.74 -3.39 0.28
C GLY A 148 -27.44 -2.90 -0.34
N SER A 149 -27.52 -1.83 -1.13
CA SER A 149 -26.36 -1.23 -1.79
C SER A 149 -26.27 0.29 -1.55
N ILE A 150 -25.04 0.81 -1.55
CA ILE A 150 -24.75 2.23 -1.57
C ILE A 150 -23.87 2.55 -2.78
N LYS A 151 -24.30 3.52 -3.60
CA LYS A 151 -23.48 4.10 -4.66
C LYS A 151 -23.23 5.56 -4.33
N LEU A 152 -21.96 5.98 -4.32
CA LEU A 152 -21.53 7.36 -4.14
C LEU A 152 -20.68 7.79 -5.33
N ASP A 153 -21.19 8.64 -6.22
CA ASP A 153 -20.43 9.00 -7.43
C ASP A 153 -19.22 9.88 -7.08
N SER A 154 -19.37 10.88 -6.20
CA SER A 154 -18.27 11.74 -5.77
C SER A 154 -18.37 12.18 -4.31
N PHE A 155 -17.31 11.92 -3.56
CA PHE A 155 -17.03 12.52 -2.26
C PHE A 155 -15.89 13.53 -2.40
N LYS A 156 -16.12 14.78 -1.99
CA LYS A 156 -15.13 15.86 -1.99
C LYS A 156 -15.04 16.47 -0.61
N ASN A 157 -13.82 16.62 -0.11
CA ASN A 157 -13.52 17.34 1.11
C ASN A 157 -12.45 18.40 0.83
N SER A 158 -12.81 19.68 0.96
CA SER A 158 -11.87 20.80 1.05
C SER A 158 -11.89 21.48 2.41
N GLY A 159 -12.83 21.10 3.28
CA GLY A 159 -12.94 21.59 4.64
C GLY A 159 -12.25 20.68 5.67
N LEU A 160 -12.82 20.65 6.88
CA LEU A 160 -12.33 19.89 8.02
C LEU A 160 -13.31 18.77 8.38
N ILE A 161 -12.81 17.55 8.45
CA ILE A 161 -13.48 16.42 9.09
C ILE A 161 -12.64 16.02 10.30
N TYR A 162 -13.16 16.22 11.51
CA TYR A 162 -12.40 15.98 12.73
C TYR A 162 -13.24 15.36 13.83
N HIS A 163 -12.89 14.14 14.18
CA HIS A 163 -13.46 13.42 15.32
C HIS A 163 -12.40 13.23 16.40
N PRO A 164 -12.60 13.73 17.63
CA PRO A 164 -11.59 13.57 18.69
C PRO A 164 -11.50 12.14 19.26
N ASN A 165 -12.55 11.32 19.13
CA ASN A 165 -12.72 10.09 19.91
C ASN A 165 -13.09 8.86 19.06
N ASP A 166 -13.23 9.01 17.74
CA ASP A 166 -13.53 7.89 16.84
C ASP A 166 -12.89 8.13 15.47
N ASN A 167 -13.23 7.28 14.50
CA ASN A 167 -12.83 7.48 13.12
C ASN A 167 -13.36 8.81 12.56
N GLY A 168 -12.56 9.46 11.72
CA GLY A 168 -13.03 10.66 10.99
C GLY A 168 -14.11 10.29 9.97
N ILE A 169 -13.79 9.28 9.14
CA ILE A 169 -14.71 8.69 8.17
C ILE A 169 -14.69 7.16 8.30
N LEU A 170 -15.86 6.53 8.25
CA LEU A 170 -16.00 5.07 8.14
C LEU A 170 -16.89 4.70 6.93
N PHE A 171 -16.35 3.86 6.06
CA PHE A 171 -17.08 3.13 5.03
C PHE A 171 -17.25 1.67 5.43
N GLU A 172 -18.44 1.09 5.34
CA GLU A 172 -18.68 -0.35 5.60
C GLU A 172 -19.87 -0.90 4.80
N GLY A 173 -19.98 -2.22 4.65
CA GLY A 173 -21.10 -2.89 3.99
C GLY A 173 -20.72 -3.70 2.76
N LYS A 174 -21.61 -4.63 2.39
CA LYS A 174 -21.40 -5.69 1.37
C LYS A 174 -21.46 -5.20 -0.09
N ASP A 175 -22.07 -4.05 -0.36
CA ASP A 175 -22.08 -3.47 -1.70
C ASP A 175 -22.01 -1.94 -1.62
N VAL A 176 -20.80 -1.43 -1.39
CA VAL A 176 -20.51 0.00 -1.39
C VAL A 176 -19.61 0.34 -2.57
N LYS A 177 -20.10 1.19 -3.47
CA LYS A 177 -19.37 1.63 -4.67
C LYS A 177 -19.15 3.13 -4.62
N ILE A 178 -17.89 3.54 -4.66
CA ILE A 178 -17.48 4.95 -4.64
C ILE A 178 -16.78 5.27 -5.97
N GLY A 179 -17.35 6.20 -6.74
CA GLY A 179 -16.76 6.67 -8.00
C GLY A 179 -15.45 7.42 -7.75
N SER A 180 -15.52 8.53 -7.02
CA SER A 180 -14.35 9.35 -6.67
C SER A 180 -14.36 9.80 -5.22
N PHE A 181 -13.28 9.56 -4.50
CA PHE A 181 -12.99 10.12 -3.17
C PHE A 181 -11.84 11.12 -3.30
N ILE A 182 -12.10 12.40 -3.04
CA ILE A 182 -11.13 13.48 -3.21
C ILE A 182 -11.00 14.26 -1.92
N ASN A 183 -9.83 14.21 -1.29
CA ASN A 183 -9.48 15.03 -0.15
C ASN A 183 -8.47 16.12 -0.55
N THR A 184 -8.80 17.38 -0.32
CA THR A 184 -7.93 18.56 -0.44
C THR A 184 -7.81 19.31 0.90
N GLY A 185 -8.71 19.05 1.84
CA GLY A 185 -8.70 19.60 3.19
C GLY A 185 -8.09 18.65 4.21
N ILE A 186 -8.69 18.57 5.39
CA ILE A 186 -8.19 17.79 6.53
C ILE A 186 -9.22 16.71 6.90
N ILE A 187 -8.74 15.49 7.10
CA ILE A 187 -9.48 14.37 7.69
C ILE A 187 -8.66 13.81 8.85
N SER A 188 -9.18 13.88 10.07
CA SER A 188 -8.47 13.44 11.27
C SER A 188 -9.39 12.75 12.28
N GLY A 189 -9.12 11.48 12.57
CA GLY A 189 -9.71 10.73 13.68
C GLY A 189 -8.69 10.62 14.82
N ASN A 190 -8.83 11.40 15.88
CA ASN A 190 -7.72 11.71 16.80
C ASN A 190 -7.71 10.81 18.06
N LYS A 191 -7.84 9.50 17.88
CA LYS A 191 -7.79 8.51 18.97
C LYS A 191 -6.83 7.35 18.67
N ASN A 192 -6.13 6.88 19.71
CA ASN A 192 -5.03 5.92 19.65
C ASN A 192 -5.40 4.49 19.24
N ASP A 193 -6.69 4.19 19.05
CA ASP A 193 -7.21 2.92 18.55
C ASP A 193 -8.03 3.09 17.26
N LYS A 194 -8.01 4.27 16.64
CA LYS A 194 -8.87 4.65 15.51
C LYS A 194 -8.09 5.14 14.30
N ALA A 195 -8.77 5.16 13.16
CA ALA A 195 -8.24 5.63 11.89
C ALA A 195 -8.80 7.00 11.53
N SER A 196 -8.05 7.82 10.79
CA SER A 196 -8.65 9.03 10.20
C SER A 196 -9.66 8.69 9.10
N LEU A 197 -9.34 7.67 8.30
CA LEU A 197 -10.25 7.06 7.35
C LEU A 197 -10.21 5.53 7.50
N SER A 198 -11.35 4.92 7.79
CA SER A 198 -11.53 3.46 7.85
C SER A 198 -12.39 2.98 6.69
N ILE A 199 -11.93 1.94 6.01
CA ILE A 199 -12.63 1.23 4.93
C ILE A 199 -12.79 -0.21 5.40
N GLY A 200 -14.04 -0.59 5.69
CA GLY A 200 -14.41 -1.79 6.42
C GLY A 200 -14.39 -1.61 7.94
N GLN A 201 -15.09 -2.51 8.62
CA GLN A 201 -15.12 -2.63 10.08
C GLN A 201 -14.68 -4.04 10.52
N GLY A 202 -13.37 -4.23 10.67
CA GLY A 202 -12.79 -5.50 11.15
C GLY A 202 -13.15 -5.82 12.61
N ASN A 203 -13.30 -7.12 12.88
CA ASN A 203 -13.59 -7.76 14.17
C ASN A 203 -14.89 -7.31 14.86
N GLN A 204 -16.00 -7.91 14.45
CA GLN A 204 -17.27 -7.91 15.22
C GLN A 204 -18.01 -9.25 15.18
N GLY A 205 -17.35 -10.40 14.94
CA GLY A 205 -18.02 -11.72 14.99
C GLY A 205 -19.30 -11.82 14.14
N ASN A 206 -19.39 -10.96 13.12
CA ASN A 206 -20.59 -10.74 12.33
C ASN A 206 -20.20 -11.03 10.89
N ASN A 207 -21.00 -11.86 10.25
CA ASN A 207 -20.81 -12.43 8.92
C ASN A 207 -20.92 -11.40 7.75
N ARG A 208 -20.50 -10.14 7.94
CA ARG A 208 -20.90 -8.98 7.11
C ARG A 208 -20.36 -9.02 5.68
N ASN A 209 -19.17 -9.58 5.46
CA ASN A 209 -18.52 -9.67 4.14
C ASN A 209 -18.48 -8.31 3.44
N ASP A 210 -17.87 -7.30 4.07
CA ASP A 210 -17.75 -5.94 3.52
C ASP A 210 -17.14 -6.01 2.13
N ASN A 211 -17.78 -5.42 1.14
CA ASN A 211 -17.27 -5.40 -0.23
C ASN A 211 -17.41 -3.99 -0.79
N ILE A 212 -16.25 -3.30 -0.81
CA ILE A 212 -16.13 -1.87 -1.04
C ILE A 212 -15.22 -1.64 -2.23
N ASP A 213 -15.78 -1.03 -3.26
CA ASP A 213 -15.09 -0.67 -4.51
C ASP A 213 -14.94 0.84 -4.59
N ILE A 214 -13.70 1.34 -4.66
CA ILE A 214 -13.40 2.76 -4.93
C ILE A 214 -12.70 2.87 -6.28
N ASN A 215 -13.30 3.55 -7.25
CA ASN A 215 -12.65 3.70 -8.55
C ASN A 215 -11.46 4.67 -8.47
N PHE A 216 -11.64 5.85 -7.90
CA PHE A 216 -10.58 6.86 -7.81
C PHE A 216 -10.48 7.47 -6.41
N PHE A 217 -9.34 7.30 -5.75
CA PHE A 217 -9.01 7.93 -4.47
C PHE A 217 -7.85 8.90 -4.71
N LEU A 218 -8.06 10.18 -4.40
CA LEU A 218 -7.03 11.21 -4.42
C LEU A 218 -6.95 11.94 -3.08
N ASN A 219 -5.78 11.87 -2.43
CA ASN A 219 -5.43 12.76 -1.32
C ASN A 219 -4.46 13.84 -1.79
N LYS A 220 -4.84 15.10 -1.68
CA LYS A 220 -4.00 16.30 -1.84
C LYS A 220 -3.81 17.07 -0.53
N GLY A 221 -4.67 16.82 0.46
CA GLY A 221 -4.64 17.45 1.77
C GLY A 221 -3.99 16.56 2.83
N LEU A 222 -4.50 16.65 4.06
CA LEU A 222 -4.09 15.81 5.18
C LEU A 222 -5.11 14.71 5.43
N ILE A 223 -4.64 13.47 5.56
CA ILE A 223 -5.39 12.36 6.20
C ILE A 223 -4.53 11.82 7.33
N GLY A 224 -4.93 12.07 8.57
CA GLY A 224 -4.09 11.70 9.71
C GLY A 224 -4.17 12.64 10.91
N GLY A 225 -3.63 12.18 12.02
CA GLY A 225 -3.51 12.94 13.27
C GLY A 225 -2.45 12.34 14.19
N GLU A 226 -1.91 13.15 15.10
CA GLU A 226 -0.84 12.74 16.04
C GLU A 226 -1.24 11.64 17.01
N HIS A 227 -2.54 11.46 17.26
CA HIS A 227 -3.04 10.38 18.09
C HIS A 227 -3.78 9.32 17.29
N SER A 228 -3.99 9.48 15.99
CA SER A 228 -4.60 8.44 15.17
C SER A 228 -3.70 7.22 15.15
N LYS A 229 -4.26 6.03 15.44
CA LYS A 229 -3.55 4.77 15.21
C LYS A 229 -3.21 4.60 13.73
N TYR A 230 -4.17 4.95 12.87
CA TYR A 230 -4.02 4.85 11.42
C TYR A 230 -4.37 6.16 10.72
N GLY A 231 -3.64 6.50 9.66
CA GLY A 231 -4.09 7.52 8.72
C GLY A 231 -5.25 6.95 7.90
N ILE A 232 -4.93 5.92 7.10
CA ILE A 232 -5.90 5.12 6.34
C ILE A 232 -5.82 3.67 6.80
N LEU A 233 -6.98 3.10 7.12
CA LEU A 233 -7.11 1.70 7.52
C LEU A 233 -8.07 0.99 6.56
N PHE A 234 -7.60 -0.07 5.92
CA PHE A 234 -8.45 -1.09 5.33
C PHE A 234 -8.59 -2.19 6.36
N ASN A 235 -9.77 -2.31 6.95
CA ASN A 235 -10.01 -3.17 8.11
C ASN A 235 -10.82 -4.40 7.71
N GLY A 236 -10.19 -5.37 7.05
CA GLY A 236 -10.86 -6.61 6.66
C GLY A 236 -10.82 -7.66 7.76
N ASP A 237 -11.98 -8.23 8.11
CA ASP A 237 -12.08 -9.54 8.76
C ASP A 237 -11.81 -10.64 7.71
N ASN A 238 -11.02 -11.63 8.10
CA ASN A 238 -10.45 -12.61 7.17
C ASN A 238 -10.44 -14.02 7.76
N THR A 239 -11.48 -14.37 8.51
CA THR A 239 -11.75 -15.77 8.83
C THR A 239 -12.17 -16.54 7.58
N ASP A 240 -11.98 -17.86 7.54
CA ASP A 240 -12.25 -18.67 6.33
C ASP A 240 -13.71 -18.63 5.85
N THR A 241 -14.63 -18.24 6.73
CA THR A 241 -16.08 -18.20 6.49
C THR A 241 -16.60 -16.83 6.06
N HIS A 242 -15.89 -15.74 6.33
CA HIS A 242 -16.32 -14.37 6.00
C HIS A 242 -15.18 -13.55 5.42
N LYS A 243 -15.38 -13.03 4.21
CA LYS A 243 -14.32 -12.45 3.40
C LYS A 243 -14.71 -11.07 2.97
N ASP A 244 -14.17 -10.09 3.69
CA ASP A 244 -14.21 -8.71 3.22
C ASP A 244 -13.40 -8.62 1.90
N LYS A 245 -13.78 -7.71 1.01
CA LYS A 245 -13.13 -7.50 -0.28
C LYS A 245 -13.04 -6.01 -0.53
N PHE A 246 -11.82 -5.50 -0.57
CA PHE A 246 -11.60 -4.11 -0.93
C PHE A 246 -10.95 -4.03 -2.29
N LYS A 247 -11.46 -3.16 -3.16
CA LYS A 247 -10.85 -2.88 -4.45
C LYS A 247 -10.71 -1.39 -4.64
N ILE A 248 -9.51 -0.95 -5.01
CA ILE A 248 -9.30 0.41 -5.48
C ILE A 248 -8.56 0.39 -6.82
N ASN A 249 -9.11 1.04 -7.85
CA ASN A 249 -8.40 1.10 -9.12
C ASN A 249 -7.21 2.07 -9.02
N HIS A 250 -7.43 3.27 -8.48
CA HIS A 250 -6.37 4.26 -8.34
C HIS A 250 -6.39 4.90 -6.95
N LEU A 251 -5.35 4.68 -6.16
CA LEU A 251 -5.09 5.41 -4.91
C LEU A 251 -3.87 6.30 -5.12
N ILE A 252 -4.09 7.61 -5.11
CA ILE A 252 -3.06 8.62 -5.34
C ILE A 252 -2.92 9.50 -4.10
N ASN A 253 -1.72 9.52 -3.53
CA ASN A 253 -1.35 10.46 -2.47
C ASN A 253 -0.41 11.54 -3.04
N GLN A 254 -0.88 12.78 -3.04
CA GLN A 254 -0.16 14.02 -3.35
C GLN A 254 0.04 14.90 -2.11
N GLY A 255 -0.74 14.67 -1.05
CA GLY A 255 -0.65 15.40 0.20
C GLY A 255 0.12 14.66 1.28
N LEU A 256 -0.31 14.83 2.54
CA LEU A 256 0.25 14.15 3.70
C LEU A 256 -0.73 13.08 4.19
N ILE A 257 -0.22 11.86 4.36
CA ILE A 257 -0.86 10.82 5.16
C ILE A 257 0.02 10.58 6.37
N TYR A 258 -0.54 10.76 7.57
CA TYR A 258 0.24 10.74 8.82
C TYR A 258 -0.49 9.98 9.93
N SER A 259 0.25 9.33 10.81
CA SER A 259 -0.34 8.72 12.01
C SER A 259 0.69 8.47 13.09
N LYS A 260 0.19 8.16 14.29
CA LYS A 260 1.02 7.65 15.38
C LYS A 260 1.60 6.28 15.05
N ASP A 261 0.77 5.28 14.74
CA ASP A 261 1.24 3.92 14.48
C ASP A 261 1.47 3.70 12.98
N ASN A 262 0.48 3.18 12.23
CA ASN A 262 0.66 2.86 10.81
C ASN A 262 -0.04 3.88 9.91
N ALA A 263 0.70 4.61 9.08
CA ALA A 263 0.09 5.68 8.29
C ALA A 263 -0.94 5.12 7.29
N ILE A 264 -0.60 4.00 6.65
CA ILE A 264 -1.54 3.19 5.87
C ILE A 264 -1.42 1.72 6.29
N LEU A 265 -2.56 1.09 6.59
CA LEU A 265 -2.67 -0.36 6.71
C LEU A 265 -3.54 -0.90 5.57
N PHE A 266 -2.92 -1.67 4.66
CA PHE A 266 -3.62 -2.47 3.66
C PHE A 266 -3.85 -3.87 4.18
N ASN A 267 -5.11 -4.26 4.32
CA ASN A 267 -5.53 -5.62 4.64
C ASN A 267 -6.56 -6.07 3.61
N ASN A 268 -6.28 -7.18 2.92
CA ASN A 268 -7.16 -7.82 1.92
C ASN A 268 -7.71 -6.86 0.85
N ILE A 269 -6.79 -6.23 0.11
CA ILE A 269 -7.12 -5.24 -0.91
C ILE A 269 -6.55 -5.61 -2.28
N THR A 270 -7.32 -5.33 -3.33
CA THR A 270 -6.84 -5.32 -4.71
C THR A 270 -6.65 -3.87 -5.18
N LEU A 271 -5.41 -3.53 -5.50
CA LEU A 271 -5.01 -2.23 -6.04
C LEU A 271 -4.50 -2.39 -7.47
N LYS A 272 -5.05 -1.61 -8.41
CA LYS A 272 -4.43 -1.49 -9.74
C LYS A 272 -3.23 -0.52 -9.66
N ASN A 273 -3.43 0.71 -9.21
CA ASN A 273 -2.35 1.67 -9.03
C ASN A 273 -2.38 2.26 -7.62
N PHE A 274 -1.27 2.13 -6.91
CA PHE A 274 -0.93 2.93 -5.73
C PHE A 274 0.19 3.88 -6.09
N ILE A 275 -0.08 5.19 -6.06
CA ILE A 275 0.85 6.23 -6.48
C ILE A 275 1.07 7.20 -5.32
N ASN A 276 2.29 7.27 -4.80
CA ASN A 276 2.69 8.27 -3.83
C ASN A 276 3.61 9.30 -4.49
N THR A 277 3.18 10.55 -4.56
CA THR A 277 3.99 11.73 -4.92
C THR A 277 4.12 12.70 -3.73
N GLY A 278 3.29 12.56 -2.70
CA GLY A 278 3.35 13.31 -1.46
C GLY A 278 4.14 12.59 -0.37
N THR A 279 3.72 12.78 0.88
CA THR A 279 4.37 12.20 2.06
C THR A 279 3.44 11.20 2.74
N ILE A 280 4.00 10.05 3.09
CA ILE A 280 3.39 9.06 3.98
C ILE A 280 4.35 8.88 5.16
N GLU A 281 3.91 9.26 6.36
CA GLU A 281 4.76 9.23 7.56
C GLU A 281 4.09 8.57 8.76
N ALA A 282 4.85 7.72 9.44
CA ALA A 282 4.48 7.10 10.71
C ALA A 282 5.49 7.43 11.80
N LYS A 283 4.99 7.73 13.01
CA LYS A 283 5.83 8.07 14.14
C LYS A 283 6.42 6.83 14.82
N ASP A 284 5.56 5.89 15.22
CA ASP A 284 5.92 4.79 16.12
C ASP A 284 6.04 3.45 15.37
N GLN A 285 5.20 3.21 14.35
CA GLN A 285 5.19 1.97 13.57
C GLN A 285 5.50 2.22 12.08
N MET A 286 4.86 1.48 11.17
CA MET A 286 5.23 1.44 9.76
C MET A 286 4.50 2.52 8.96
N ALA A 287 5.20 3.22 8.06
CA ALA A 287 4.53 4.19 7.18
C ALA A 287 3.51 3.48 6.28
N LEU A 288 3.92 2.34 5.73
CA LEU A 288 3.05 1.45 5.00
C LEU A 288 3.18 0.03 5.56
N HIS A 289 2.08 -0.45 6.11
CA HIS A 289 1.93 -1.83 6.52
C HIS A 289 0.98 -2.54 5.55
N ILE A 290 1.45 -3.62 4.95
CA ILE A 290 0.62 -4.50 4.15
C ILE A 290 0.53 -5.83 4.88
N SER A 291 -0.62 -6.10 5.47
CA SER A 291 -0.88 -7.36 6.17
C SER A 291 -1.83 -8.20 5.33
N SER A 292 -1.57 -9.50 5.22
CA SER A 292 -2.51 -10.41 4.53
C SER A 292 -2.85 -11.63 5.36
N TYR A 293 -4.14 -11.84 5.55
CA TYR A 293 -4.73 -13.10 5.98
C TYR A 293 -5.27 -13.94 4.83
N GLN A 294 -5.60 -13.40 3.64
CA GLN A 294 -6.02 -14.23 2.49
C GLN A 294 -5.44 -13.79 1.12
N ALA A 295 -5.63 -12.56 0.64
CA ALA A 295 -4.99 -12.10 -0.61
C ALA A 295 -4.92 -10.56 -0.77
N THR A 296 -3.72 -9.98 -0.76
CA THR A 296 -3.51 -8.58 -1.17
C THR A 296 -2.80 -8.56 -2.52
N LYS A 297 -3.36 -7.87 -3.50
CA LYS A 297 -2.77 -7.74 -4.84
C LYS A 297 -2.56 -6.28 -5.17
N ILE A 298 -1.33 -5.93 -5.56
CA ILE A 298 -0.99 -4.60 -6.07
C ILE A 298 -0.39 -4.78 -7.46
N GLU A 299 -1.03 -4.25 -8.49
CA GLU A 299 -0.45 -4.32 -9.85
C GLU A 299 0.72 -3.35 -9.96
N ASN A 300 0.51 -2.06 -9.68
CA ASN A 300 1.54 -1.03 -9.75
C ASN A 300 1.63 -0.25 -8.43
N PHE A 301 2.79 -0.36 -7.78
CA PHE A 301 3.20 0.48 -6.67
C PHE A 301 4.24 1.48 -7.17
N ILE A 302 3.95 2.78 -7.08
CA ILE A 302 4.83 3.84 -7.58
C ILE A 302 5.06 4.85 -6.46
N ASN A 303 6.29 4.95 -5.98
CA ASN A 303 6.71 6.01 -5.07
C ASN A 303 7.62 7.00 -5.80
N THR A 304 7.23 8.27 -5.80
CA THR A 304 8.02 9.42 -6.27
C THR A 304 8.17 10.50 -5.20
N GLY A 305 7.36 10.42 -4.13
CA GLY A 305 7.47 11.26 -2.95
C GLY A 305 8.23 10.56 -1.80
N THR A 306 7.79 10.78 -0.58
CA THR A 306 8.45 10.28 0.64
C THR A 306 7.57 9.25 1.36
N ILE A 307 8.18 8.12 1.74
CA ILE A 307 7.59 7.13 2.65
C ILE A 307 8.55 6.95 3.83
N LYS A 308 8.13 7.34 5.03
CA LYS A 308 9.02 7.44 6.18
C LYS A 308 8.42 6.88 7.48
N ALA A 309 9.18 6.04 8.17
CA ALA A 309 8.86 5.59 9.52
C ALA A 309 10.00 5.96 10.48
N ASN A 310 9.71 6.61 11.59
CA ASN A 310 10.77 7.05 12.50
C ASN A 310 11.32 5.90 13.36
N ASN A 311 10.46 4.99 13.82
CA ASN A 311 10.81 3.98 14.81
C ASN A 311 10.68 2.51 14.36
N SER A 312 10.28 2.26 13.10
CA SER A 312 10.04 0.94 12.53
C SER A 312 10.47 0.85 11.04
N GLY A 313 10.05 -0.19 10.33
CA GLY A 313 10.21 -0.31 8.89
C GLY A 313 9.36 0.71 8.13
N ALA A 314 9.90 1.39 7.13
CA ALA A 314 9.12 2.33 6.33
C ALA A 314 8.01 1.61 5.56
N ILE A 315 8.39 0.52 4.89
CA ILE A 315 7.46 -0.36 4.20
C ILE A 315 7.66 -1.78 4.74
N THR A 316 6.61 -2.34 5.32
CA THR A 316 6.60 -3.72 5.80
C THR A 316 5.45 -4.48 5.15
N LEU A 317 5.80 -5.58 4.50
CA LEU A 317 4.85 -6.50 3.91
C LEU A 317 4.86 -7.76 4.77
N ASP A 318 3.90 -7.86 5.67
CA ASP A 318 3.76 -8.97 6.61
C ASP A 318 2.70 -9.97 6.16
N ARG A 319 2.96 -11.23 6.50
CA ARG A 319 2.03 -12.34 6.30
C ARG A 319 1.52 -12.82 7.64
N GLN A 320 0.21 -13.07 7.75
CA GLN A 320 -0.38 -13.67 8.96
C GLN A 320 -0.97 -15.07 8.73
N SER A 321 -1.12 -15.55 7.49
CA SER A 321 -1.55 -16.93 7.19
C SER A 321 -0.99 -17.45 5.84
N ASN A 322 -1.44 -18.60 5.31
CA ASN A 322 -1.01 -19.18 4.01
C ASN A 322 -1.31 -18.34 2.75
N SER A 323 -1.76 -17.10 2.92
CA SER A 323 -2.16 -16.11 1.92
C SER A 323 -1.13 -15.83 0.82
N GLN A 324 -1.64 -15.41 -0.33
CA GLN A 324 -0.84 -14.89 -1.43
C GLN A 324 -0.92 -13.35 -1.46
N LEU A 325 0.14 -12.69 -1.02
CA LEU A 325 0.40 -11.30 -1.39
C LEU A 325 1.12 -11.30 -2.73
N THR A 326 0.76 -10.41 -3.66
CA THR A 326 1.53 -10.21 -4.90
C THR A 326 1.68 -8.74 -5.23
N ILE A 327 2.88 -8.35 -5.66
CA ILE A 327 3.11 -7.05 -6.30
C ILE A 327 3.69 -7.29 -7.70
N SER A 328 3.02 -6.81 -8.74
CA SER A 328 3.55 -7.00 -10.10
C SER A 328 4.72 -6.04 -10.34
N ASN A 329 4.53 -4.76 -10.08
CA ASN A 329 5.58 -3.77 -10.24
C ASN A 329 5.67 -2.85 -9.02
N PHE A 330 6.85 -2.80 -8.41
CA PHE A 330 7.22 -1.85 -7.38
C PHE A 330 8.29 -0.93 -7.93
N PHE A 331 7.96 0.35 -8.09
CA PHE A 331 8.86 1.38 -8.59
C PHE A 331 9.08 2.44 -7.52
N ASN A 332 10.32 2.59 -7.05
CA ASN A 332 10.72 3.71 -6.22
C ASN A 332 11.59 4.68 -7.01
N LYS A 333 11.18 5.94 -7.12
CA LYS A 333 11.98 7.08 -7.61
C LYS A 333 12.15 8.16 -6.54
N GLY A 334 11.38 8.07 -5.45
CA GLY A 334 11.43 8.99 -4.33
C GLY A 334 12.29 8.48 -3.18
N GLU A 335 11.92 8.84 -1.95
CA GLU A 335 12.60 8.42 -0.73
C GLU A 335 11.77 7.40 0.05
N ILE A 336 12.43 6.33 0.48
CA ILE A 336 11.92 5.35 1.44
C ILE A 336 12.92 5.28 2.59
N SER A 337 12.51 5.61 3.82
CA SER A 337 13.43 5.69 4.96
C SER A 337 12.81 5.23 6.28
N GLY A 338 13.48 4.36 7.00
CA GLY A 338 13.12 4.01 8.38
C GLY A 338 14.22 3.24 9.09
N LYS A 339 13.91 2.58 10.21
CA LYS A 339 14.85 1.61 10.79
C LYS A 339 15.19 0.54 9.77
N VAL A 340 14.18 0.04 9.08
CA VAL A 340 14.33 -0.76 7.85
C VAL A 340 13.70 0.04 6.72
N GLY A 341 14.35 0.11 5.56
CA GLY A 341 13.75 0.75 4.39
C GLY A 341 12.56 -0.06 3.90
N ILE A 342 12.83 -1.28 3.45
CA ILE A 342 11.81 -2.23 2.97
C ILE A 342 12.01 -3.59 3.64
N ALA A 343 11.01 -4.07 4.36
CA ALA A 343 10.94 -5.42 4.93
C ALA A 343 9.90 -6.26 4.16
N LEU A 344 10.36 -7.32 3.50
CA LEU A 344 9.54 -8.16 2.63
C LEU A 344 9.36 -9.54 3.27
N ARG A 345 8.27 -9.75 4.01
CA ARG A 345 7.84 -11.07 4.52
C ARG A 345 6.68 -11.65 3.69
N ALA A 346 6.55 -11.21 2.44
CA ALA A 346 5.39 -11.46 1.60
C ALA A 346 5.77 -11.95 0.19
N ARG A 347 4.96 -12.85 -0.36
CA ARG A 347 5.26 -13.65 -1.57
C ARG A 347 5.19 -12.82 -2.87
N THR A 348 5.78 -13.39 -3.92
CA THR A 348 6.03 -12.88 -5.29
C THR A 348 5.89 -11.37 -5.53
N ILE A 349 7.04 -10.69 -5.58
CA ILE A 349 7.18 -9.43 -6.30
C ILE A 349 7.80 -9.72 -7.66
N LYS A 350 7.12 -9.39 -8.76
CA LYS A 350 7.70 -9.64 -10.09
C LYS A 350 8.85 -8.67 -10.36
N ASN A 351 8.61 -7.36 -10.22
CA ASN A 351 9.64 -6.35 -10.42
C ASN A 351 9.74 -5.42 -9.21
N LEU A 352 10.88 -5.41 -8.53
CA LEU A 352 11.26 -4.39 -7.55
C LEU A 352 12.35 -3.53 -8.16
N ILE A 353 12.00 -2.31 -8.55
CA ILE A 353 12.92 -1.35 -9.17
C ILE A 353 13.09 -0.14 -8.26
N ASN A 354 14.30 0.04 -7.75
CA ASN A 354 14.73 1.25 -7.08
C ASN A 354 15.53 2.14 -8.04
N ALA A 355 15.06 3.36 -8.26
CA ALA A 355 15.73 4.45 -8.95
C ALA A 355 15.85 5.71 -8.06
N GLY A 356 15.28 5.66 -6.86
CA GLY A 356 15.36 6.72 -5.84
C GLY A 356 16.30 6.32 -4.70
N ASN A 357 15.95 6.73 -3.49
CA ASN A 357 16.72 6.45 -2.28
C ASN A 357 15.96 5.48 -1.38
N ILE A 358 16.66 4.43 -0.90
CA ILE A 358 16.18 3.56 0.18
C ILE A 358 17.21 3.64 1.32
N LYS A 359 16.76 4.05 2.50
CA LYS A 359 17.60 4.27 3.67
C LYS A 359 17.21 3.39 4.85
N SER A 360 18.20 2.86 5.57
CA SER A 360 18.01 2.17 6.83
C SER A 360 18.95 2.70 7.91
N THR A 361 18.39 2.93 9.09
CA THR A 361 19.15 3.33 10.30
C THR A 361 19.34 2.18 11.29
N HIS A 362 18.98 0.95 10.93
CA HIS A 362 19.15 -0.21 11.79
C HIS A 362 20.50 -0.88 11.54
N THR A 363 21.27 -1.10 12.59
CA THR A 363 22.65 -1.63 12.49
C THR A 363 22.71 -3.12 12.13
N GLU A 364 21.64 -3.88 12.41
CA GLU A 364 21.61 -5.33 12.09
C GLU A 364 20.77 -5.71 10.86
N ALA A 365 19.93 -4.82 10.35
CA ALA A 365 18.99 -5.14 9.28
C ALA A 365 19.47 -4.62 7.93
N GLY A 366 18.80 -5.05 6.86
CA GLY A 366 19.04 -4.57 5.51
C GLY A 366 18.25 -3.30 5.23
N ALA A 367 18.78 -2.40 4.40
CA ALA A 367 17.95 -1.35 3.78
C ALA A 367 16.84 -1.96 2.93
N ILE A 368 17.14 -3.06 2.25
CA ILE A 368 16.16 -4.01 1.73
C ILE A 368 16.38 -5.35 2.43
N SER A 369 15.35 -5.84 3.12
CA SER A 369 15.36 -7.15 3.78
C SER A 369 14.35 -8.07 3.11
N VAL A 370 14.85 -9.08 2.39
CA VAL A 370 14.04 -10.15 1.79
C VAL A 370 13.99 -11.28 2.81
N LEU A 371 12.82 -11.44 3.44
CA LEU A 371 12.67 -12.22 4.66
C LEU A 371 11.74 -13.41 4.47
N THR A 372 11.88 -14.37 5.38
CA THR A 372 11.06 -15.55 5.49
C THR A 372 10.14 -15.43 6.69
N PHE A 373 8.95 -16.02 6.58
CA PHE A 373 8.04 -16.19 7.70
C PHE A 373 7.64 -17.68 7.79
N TYR A 374 8.12 -18.37 8.82
CA TYR A 374 8.11 -19.84 8.94
C TYR A 374 8.86 -20.52 7.78
N GLU A 375 8.26 -21.48 7.06
CA GLU A 375 8.94 -22.18 5.96
C GLU A 375 8.80 -21.47 4.60
N ASN A 376 8.13 -20.31 4.57
CA ASN A 376 7.69 -19.66 3.35
C ASN A 376 8.38 -18.31 3.16
N GLY A 377 9.36 -18.26 2.26
CA GLY A 377 10.06 -17.02 1.95
C GLY A 377 9.40 -16.17 0.88
N ALA A 378 9.81 -14.90 0.86
CA ALA A 378 9.56 -14.01 -0.26
C ALA A 378 10.27 -14.50 -1.54
N HIS A 379 9.66 -14.19 -2.68
CA HIS A 379 10.25 -14.44 -3.99
C HIS A 379 10.22 -13.15 -4.80
N ILE A 380 11.34 -12.80 -5.42
CA ILE A 380 11.44 -11.61 -6.30
C ILE A 380 11.97 -12.07 -7.65
N ASN A 381 11.27 -11.82 -8.75
CA ASN A 381 11.82 -12.18 -10.05
C ASN A 381 12.97 -11.22 -10.40
N ASN A 382 12.71 -9.91 -10.41
CA ASN A 382 13.72 -8.91 -10.75
C ASN A 382 13.88 -7.90 -9.62
N LEU A 383 15.04 -7.88 -8.96
CA LEU A 383 15.47 -6.80 -8.09
C LEU A 383 16.47 -5.92 -8.86
N ILE A 384 16.04 -4.71 -9.19
CA ILE A 384 16.80 -3.77 -10.01
C ILE A 384 17.08 -2.52 -9.18
N ASN A 385 18.34 -2.24 -8.89
CA ASN A 385 18.75 -1.01 -8.23
C ASN A 385 19.54 -0.12 -9.19
N THR A 386 18.97 1.00 -9.58
CA THR A 386 19.61 2.10 -10.34
C THR A 386 19.81 3.36 -9.48
N GLY A 387 19.18 3.40 -8.30
CA GLY A 387 19.27 4.51 -7.35
C GLY A 387 20.29 4.23 -6.25
N THR A 388 20.04 4.80 -5.07
CA THR A 388 20.88 4.64 -3.88
C THR A 388 20.21 3.76 -2.84
N ILE A 389 20.96 2.80 -2.34
CA ILE A 389 20.67 2.05 -1.11
C ILE A 389 21.73 2.46 -0.09
N ASP A 390 21.30 3.00 1.05
CA ASP A 390 22.17 3.54 2.09
C ASP A 390 21.76 2.97 3.45
N SER A 391 22.67 2.26 4.12
CA SER A 391 22.35 1.46 5.30
C SER A 391 23.39 1.57 6.40
N GLN A 392 22.93 1.85 7.62
CA GLN A 392 23.75 1.71 8.84
C GLN A 392 23.98 0.24 9.25
N GLY A 393 23.33 -0.69 8.57
CA GLY A 393 23.58 -2.12 8.69
C GLY A 393 24.03 -2.68 7.34
N ARG A 394 23.18 -3.53 6.76
CA ARG A 394 23.46 -4.21 5.48
C ARG A 394 22.72 -3.55 4.33
N GLY A 395 23.25 -3.61 3.11
CA GLY A 395 22.54 -3.08 1.95
C GLY A 395 21.29 -3.91 1.63
N ILE A 396 21.51 -5.16 1.23
CA ILE A 396 20.47 -6.13 0.88
C ILE A 396 20.68 -7.41 1.69
N ILE A 397 19.66 -7.81 2.45
CA ILE A 397 19.61 -9.10 3.14
C ILE A 397 18.71 -10.06 2.38
N VAL A 398 19.19 -11.30 2.16
CA VAL A 398 18.42 -12.41 1.61
C VAL A 398 18.36 -13.54 2.63
N GLU A 399 17.21 -13.71 3.27
CA GLU A 399 17.03 -14.71 4.31
C GLU A 399 16.83 -16.12 3.74
N LEU A 400 17.27 -17.15 4.47
CA LEU A 400 16.95 -18.53 4.11
C LEU A 400 15.44 -18.77 4.04
N GLY A 401 15.02 -19.48 2.99
CA GLY A 401 13.63 -19.67 2.60
C GLY A 401 13.21 -18.78 1.42
N THR A 402 13.97 -17.73 1.12
CA THR A 402 13.65 -16.75 0.07
C THR A 402 14.42 -16.98 -1.23
N SER A 403 13.99 -16.31 -2.30
CA SER A 403 14.71 -16.31 -3.57
C SER A 403 14.59 -15.01 -4.36
N ILE A 404 15.64 -14.71 -5.12
CA ILE A 404 15.68 -13.66 -6.14
C ILE A 404 16.11 -14.31 -7.46
N ASP A 405 15.34 -14.19 -8.55
CA ASP A 405 15.79 -14.77 -9.83
C ASP A 405 16.92 -13.94 -10.43
N PHE A 406 16.77 -12.62 -10.44
CA PHE A 406 17.74 -11.71 -11.05
C PHE A 406 17.95 -10.47 -10.19
N LEU A 407 19.20 -10.22 -9.80
CA LEU A 407 19.64 -9.02 -9.10
C LEU A 407 20.52 -8.19 -10.04
N TYR A 408 20.03 -7.03 -10.46
CA TYR A 408 20.77 -6.09 -11.30
C TYR A 408 21.02 -4.79 -10.56
N HIS A 409 22.29 -4.45 -10.37
CA HIS A 409 22.73 -3.25 -9.68
C HIS A 409 23.45 -2.32 -10.64
N ALA A 410 22.84 -1.18 -10.94
CA ALA A 410 23.36 -0.09 -11.76
C ALA A 410 23.40 1.26 -11.02
N GLY A 411 23.35 1.22 -9.68
CA GLY A 411 23.33 2.40 -8.83
C GLY A 411 24.43 2.39 -7.78
N THR A 412 24.11 2.85 -6.57
CA THR A 412 25.00 2.81 -5.41
C THR A 412 24.40 1.99 -4.28
N ILE A 413 25.21 1.11 -3.68
CA ILE A 413 24.94 0.49 -2.37
C ILE A 413 26.04 0.97 -1.42
N LYS A 414 25.65 1.58 -0.30
CA LYS A 414 26.51 1.96 0.82
C LYS A 414 26.04 1.24 2.08
N SER A 415 26.94 0.56 2.77
CA SER A 415 26.62 -0.17 3.99
C SER A 415 27.75 -0.11 5.01
N GLU A 416 27.38 0.05 6.28
CA GLU A 416 28.32 -0.04 7.42
C GLU A 416 28.64 -1.49 7.81
N LYS A 417 27.96 -2.47 7.20
CA LYS A 417 28.30 -3.90 7.21
C LYS A 417 28.37 -4.42 5.79
N ASP A 418 27.90 -5.65 5.53
CA ASP A 418 27.89 -6.23 4.21
C ASP A 418 26.97 -5.49 3.21
N GLY A 419 27.39 -5.41 1.94
CA GLY A 419 26.60 -4.83 0.86
C GLY A 419 25.41 -5.73 0.48
N ILE A 420 25.69 -6.98 0.10
CA ILE A 420 24.71 -8.03 -0.17
C ILE A 420 25.09 -9.26 0.65
N VAL A 421 24.14 -9.83 1.40
CA VAL A 421 24.43 -10.96 2.30
C VAL A 421 23.23 -11.88 2.52
N PHE A 422 23.52 -13.12 2.88
CA PHE A 422 22.52 -14.10 3.27
C PHE A 422 22.41 -14.24 4.77
N PHE A 423 21.18 -14.35 5.28
CA PHE A 423 20.91 -14.35 6.72
C PHE A 423 20.08 -15.55 7.15
N ALA A 424 20.31 -16.04 8.37
CA ALA A 424 19.49 -17.03 9.02
C ALA A 424 19.19 -16.64 10.47
N HIS A 425 17.91 -16.68 10.83
CA HIS A 425 17.45 -16.73 12.23
C HIS A 425 16.83 -18.10 12.52
N GLY A 426 16.53 -18.39 13.79
CA GLY A 426 16.12 -19.73 14.24
C GLY A 426 14.89 -20.34 13.54
N ALA A 427 13.99 -19.53 12.96
CA ALA A 427 12.82 -20.00 12.21
C ALA A 427 12.96 -19.88 10.68
N ALA A 428 14.15 -19.54 10.17
CA ALA A 428 14.39 -19.39 8.73
C ALA A 428 14.40 -20.74 8.01
N GLY A 429 14.08 -20.70 6.70
CA GLY A 429 14.06 -21.88 5.84
C GLY A 429 15.43 -22.56 5.69
N ASN A 430 15.50 -23.60 4.85
CA ASN A 430 16.75 -24.37 4.67
C ASN A 430 17.63 -23.88 3.53
N LYS A 431 17.08 -23.08 2.61
CA LYS A 431 17.77 -22.68 1.37
C LYS A 431 17.48 -21.23 1.00
N ALA A 432 18.49 -20.49 0.56
CA ALA A 432 18.29 -19.23 -0.16
C ALA A 432 18.90 -19.33 -1.56
N LYS A 433 18.29 -18.62 -2.53
CA LYS A 433 18.78 -18.59 -3.91
C LYS A 433 18.82 -17.16 -4.44
N ILE A 434 19.92 -16.80 -5.08
CA ILE A 434 19.94 -15.73 -6.07
C ILE A 434 20.29 -16.40 -7.42
N GLY A 435 19.55 -16.13 -8.49
CA GLY A 435 19.91 -16.62 -9.82
C GLY A 435 21.20 -15.93 -10.28
N ASP A 436 21.10 -14.73 -10.84
CA ASP A 436 22.31 -13.97 -11.23
C ASP A 436 22.40 -12.64 -10.48
N ILE A 437 23.63 -12.24 -10.15
CA ILE A 437 23.99 -10.92 -9.65
C ILE A 437 24.79 -10.22 -10.74
N ILE A 438 24.25 -9.15 -11.31
CA ILE A 438 24.96 -8.31 -12.28
C ILE A 438 25.20 -6.94 -11.65
N ILE A 439 26.47 -6.60 -11.49
CA ILE A 439 26.95 -5.28 -11.10
C ILE A 439 27.29 -4.55 -12.40
N ALA A 440 26.40 -3.64 -12.80
CA ALA A 440 26.42 -3.00 -14.10
C ALA A 440 27.49 -1.91 -14.20
N LYS A 441 27.78 -1.50 -15.44
CA LYS A 441 28.74 -0.44 -15.75
C LYS A 441 28.54 0.81 -14.87
N ASP A 442 29.65 1.34 -14.36
CA ASP A 442 29.76 2.54 -13.53
C ASP A 442 28.96 2.51 -12.20
N SER A 443 28.48 1.32 -11.79
CA SER A 443 27.84 1.13 -10.48
C SER A 443 28.86 0.95 -9.35
N ASN A 444 28.39 1.14 -8.12
CA ASN A 444 29.25 1.08 -6.94
C ASN A 444 28.60 0.30 -5.80
N ILE A 445 29.31 -0.66 -5.23
CA ILE A 445 29.03 -1.23 -3.91
C ILE A 445 30.20 -0.85 -3.01
N LYS A 446 29.92 -0.11 -1.93
CA LYS A 446 30.86 0.23 -0.88
C LYS A 446 30.35 -0.29 0.45
N ALA A 447 31.04 -1.27 1.02
CA ALA A 447 30.69 -1.91 2.29
C ALA A 447 31.85 -1.77 3.28
N GLN A 448 31.57 -1.56 4.57
CA GLN A 448 32.60 -1.58 5.62
C GLN A 448 32.99 -3.00 6.07
N GLU A 449 32.23 -4.02 5.65
CA GLU A 449 32.64 -5.42 5.77
C GLU A 449 32.85 -6.02 4.38
N ASN A 450 31.99 -6.92 3.93
CA ASN A 450 32.11 -7.54 2.61
C ASN A 450 31.17 -6.87 1.61
N ALA A 451 31.62 -6.55 0.40
CA ALA A 451 30.70 -5.97 -0.58
C ALA A 451 29.65 -6.99 -1.06
N ILE A 452 30.08 -8.22 -1.36
CA ILE A 452 29.18 -9.35 -1.62
C ILE A 452 29.62 -10.52 -0.74
N ASN A 453 28.73 -10.93 0.16
CA ASN A 453 28.96 -11.99 1.13
C ASN A 453 28.08 -13.21 0.80
N VAL A 454 28.66 -14.22 0.14
CA VAL A 454 28.03 -15.52 -0.15
C VAL A 454 28.27 -16.46 1.04
N GLU A 455 27.92 -15.97 2.23
CA GLU A 455 27.92 -16.71 3.48
C GLU A 455 26.57 -16.54 4.19
N ILE A 456 26.17 -17.56 4.96
CA ILE A 456 25.05 -17.46 5.89
C ILE A 456 25.58 -16.90 7.20
N ILE A 457 25.08 -15.73 7.59
CA ILE A 457 25.32 -15.16 8.92
C ILE A 457 24.05 -15.24 9.79
N GLY A 458 24.18 -14.93 11.08
CA GLY A 458 23.07 -14.88 12.03
C GLY A 458 22.96 -16.11 12.93
N SER A 459 22.10 -16.03 13.95
CA SER A 459 21.99 -17.06 15.01
C SER A 459 21.44 -18.40 14.53
N GLY A 460 20.79 -18.43 13.36
CA GLY A 460 20.27 -19.65 12.74
C GLY A 460 21.25 -20.32 11.77
N ALA A 461 22.49 -19.85 11.68
CA ALA A 461 23.51 -20.43 10.80
C ALA A 461 24.01 -21.76 11.38
N ASN A 462 23.34 -22.87 11.05
CA ASN A 462 23.70 -24.22 11.47
C ASN A 462 23.95 -25.16 10.27
N ASN A 463 24.40 -26.38 10.57
CA ASN A 463 24.81 -27.36 9.57
C ASN A 463 23.59 -27.81 8.73
N GLY A 464 23.77 -27.87 7.40
CA GLY A 464 22.77 -28.40 6.46
C GLY A 464 21.93 -27.33 5.73
N LYS A 465 22.10 -26.05 6.06
CA LYS A 465 21.52 -24.93 5.31
C LYS A 465 22.31 -24.71 4.02
N THR A 466 21.69 -24.25 2.93
CA THR A 466 22.39 -24.05 1.65
C THR A 466 22.10 -22.70 1.01
N ILE A 467 23.11 -22.12 0.35
CA ILE A 467 22.93 -20.97 -0.53
C ILE A 467 23.35 -21.40 -1.95
N SER A 468 22.59 -20.98 -2.95
CA SER A 468 23.03 -21.00 -4.33
C SER A 468 22.99 -19.61 -4.95
N VAL A 469 24.12 -19.16 -5.49
CA VAL A 469 24.22 -18.02 -6.40
C VAL A 469 24.61 -18.59 -7.76
N GLY A 470 23.84 -18.30 -8.82
CA GLY A 470 24.13 -18.74 -10.18
C GLY A 470 25.40 -18.11 -10.72
N SER A 471 25.41 -16.80 -10.99
CA SER A 471 26.65 -16.09 -11.35
C SER A 471 26.76 -14.73 -10.68
N ILE A 472 28.00 -14.25 -10.55
CA ILE A 472 28.30 -12.86 -10.23
C ILE A 472 29.07 -12.26 -11.40
N LYS A 473 28.52 -11.22 -12.03
CA LYS A 473 29.16 -10.49 -13.14
C LYS A 473 29.41 -9.05 -12.74
N VAL A 474 30.68 -8.66 -12.67
CA VAL A 474 31.12 -7.27 -12.43
C VAL A 474 31.49 -6.64 -13.76
N GLN A 475 30.65 -5.76 -14.29
CA GLN A 475 30.86 -5.18 -15.62
C GLN A 475 31.95 -4.09 -15.62
N LYS A 476 32.47 -3.78 -16.80
CA LYS A 476 33.48 -2.72 -16.99
C LYS A 476 33.02 -1.40 -16.37
N GLY A 477 33.90 -0.77 -15.58
CA GLY A 477 33.64 0.49 -14.88
C GLY A 477 32.92 0.33 -13.53
N ALA A 478 32.33 -0.82 -13.25
CA ALA A 478 31.74 -1.10 -11.95
C ALA A 478 32.81 -1.24 -10.85
N LYS A 479 32.45 -0.90 -9.61
CA LYS A 479 33.31 -1.02 -8.44
C LYS A 479 32.61 -1.80 -7.33
N VAL A 480 33.25 -2.88 -6.87
CA VAL A 480 32.79 -3.73 -5.77
C VAL A 480 33.87 -3.69 -4.69
N HIS A 481 33.64 -2.89 -3.66
CA HIS A 481 34.62 -2.64 -2.61
C HIS A 481 34.05 -2.95 -1.23
N GLY A 482 34.65 -3.91 -0.54
CA GLY A 482 34.43 -4.17 0.88
C GLY A 482 35.73 -3.96 1.64
N GLU A 483 35.71 -3.25 2.77
CA GLU A 483 36.94 -3.01 3.53
C GLU A 483 37.58 -4.35 3.98
N LYS A 484 36.77 -5.37 4.32
CA LYS A 484 37.26 -6.73 4.59
C LYS A 484 37.46 -7.51 3.28
N THR A 485 36.37 -7.81 2.58
CA THR A 485 36.45 -8.56 1.34
C THR A 485 35.59 -7.94 0.23
N GLY A 486 36.14 -7.84 -0.98
CA GLY A 486 35.33 -7.47 -2.14
C GLY A 486 34.22 -8.50 -2.39
N ILE A 487 34.60 -9.75 -2.60
CA ILE A 487 33.67 -10.88 -2.75
C ILE A 487 34.12 -12.04 -1.86
N HIS A 488 33.29 -12.40 -0.88
CA HIS A 488 33.52 -13.53 0.02
C HIS A 488 32.59 -14.68 -0.31
N ILE A 489 33.15 -15.88 -0.51
CA ILE A 489 32.42 -17.13 -0.70
C ILE A 489 32.74 -18.02 0.51
N GLY A 490 31.98 -17.88 1.59
CA GLY A 490 32.33 -18.52 2.85
C GLY A 490 32.06 -20.04 2.91
N SER A 491 32.56 -20.68 3.97
CA SER A 491 32.29 -22.08 4.31
C SER A 491 31.88 -22.18 5.78
N GLN A 492 30.73 -22.77 6.09
CA GLN A 492 30.35 -23.06 7.48
C GLN A 492 29.95 -24.53 7.55
N ASN A 493 30.69 -25.29 8.35
CA ASN A 493 30.35 -26.60 8.91
C ASN A 493 29.41 -27.48 8.04
N GLY A 494 29.94 -28.01 6.93
CA GLY A 494 29.26 -29.04 6.12
C GLY A 494 28.11 -28.56 5.23
N SER A 495 27.85 -27.25 5.19
CA SER A 495 26.80 -26.64 4.38
C SER A 495 27.29 -26.31 2.96
N LYS A 496 26.58 -26.78 1.92
CA LYS A 496 26.90 -26.46 0.52
C LYS A 496 26.53 -25.01 0.21
N LYS A 497 27.53 -24.11 0.23
CA LYS A 497 27.45 -22.73 -0.27
C LYS A 497 28.12 -22.72 -1.64
N SER A 498 27.33 -22.52 -2.69
CA SER A 498 27.85 -22.57 -4.05
C SER A 498 27.58 -21.29 -4.82
N LEU A 499 28.65 -20.77 -5.41
CA LEU A 499 28.59 -19.86 -6.54
C LEU A 499 28.80 -20.69 -7.82
N GLY A 500 28.07 -20.37 -8.90
CA GLY A 500 28.47 -20.81 -10.23
C GLY A 500 29.67 -19.97 -10.70
N GLN A 501 29.52 -19.23 -11.80
CA GLN A 501 30.64 -18.46 -12.37
C GLN A 501 30.82 -17.08 -11.73
N LEU A 502 32.09 -16.67 -11.62
CA LEU A 502 32.49 -15.30 -11.30
C LEU A 502 33.17 -14.66 -12.51
N ILE A 503 32.58 -13.58 -13.03
CA ILE A 503 33.07 -12.88 -14.23
C ILE A 503 33.37 -11.42 -13.87
N ILE A 504 34.62 -10.99 -14.06
CA ILE A 504 35.12 -9.68 -13.60
C ILE A 504 35.70 -8.89 -14.77
N ALA A 505 34.96 -7.89 -15.23
CA ALA A 505 35.42 -6.85 -16.15
C ALA A 505 35.58 -5.48 -15.50
N GLY A 506 35.01 -5.28 -14.30
CA GLY A 506 35.18 -4.08 -13.47
C GLY A 506 36.25 -4.27 -12.40
N GLU A 507 36.10 -3.55 -11.29
CA GLU A 507 37.03 -3.56 -10.16
C GLU A 507 36.41 -4.29 -8.96
N VAL A 508 37.16 -5.22 -8.38
CA VAL A 508 36.87 -5.87 -7.10
C VAL A 508 38.03 -5.59 -6.15
N SER A 509 37.74 -5.07 -4.95
CA SER A 509 38.79 -4.67 -3.99
C SER A 509 38.40 -4.82 -2.52
N GLY A 510 39.41 -4.94 -1.66
CA GLY A 510 39.32 -5.00 -0.20
C GLY A 510 40.66 -5.26 0.46
N GLU A 511 40.69 -5.57 1.77
CA GLU A 511 41.85 -6.28 2.34
C GLU A 511 42.12 -7.55 1.55
N GLU A 512 41.05 -8.30 1.29
CA GLU A 512 41.01 -9.45 0.41
C GLU A 512 40.08 -9.12 -0.75
N ALA A 513 40.56 -9.04 -1.99
CA ALA A 513 39.64 -8.75 -3.08
C ALA A 513 38.66 -9.92 -3.28
N ILE A 514 39.15 -11.17 -3.31
CA ILE A 514 38.33 -12.38 -3.42
C ILE A 514 38.79 -13.43 -2.41
N MET A 515 37.89 -13.86 -1.53
CA MET A 515 38.12 -14.95 -0.57
C MET A 515 37.18 -16.12 -0.88
N ILE A 516 37.76 -17.29 -1.13
CA ILE A 516 37.03 -18.52 -1.48
C ILE A 516 37.26 -19.56 -0.39
N GLU A 517 36.24 -19.84 0.40
CA GLU A 517 36.23 -20.95 1.37
C GLU A 517 35.17 -21.99 0.97
N GLY A 518 34.12 -21.58 0.26
CA GLY A 518 33.04 -22.41 -0.25
C GLY A 518 33.35 -23.05 -1.61
N ILE A 519 32.31 -23.27 -2.42
CA ILE A 519 32.43 -23.90 -3.74
C ILE A 519 32.13 -22.87 -4.84
N ILE A 520 33.03 -22.76 -5.81
CA ILE A 520 32.78 -22.04 -7.08
C ILE A 520 32.77 -23.07 -8.21
N LYS A 521 31.85 -22.94 -9.17
CA LYS A 521 31.66 -23.92 -10.25
C LYS A 521 31.66 -23.26 -11.63
N ALA A 522 32.23 -23.94 -12.59
CA ALA A 522 32.03 -23.63 -14.00
C ALA A 522 30.54 -23.71 -14.39
N ASN A 523 30.16 -23.02 -15.46
CA ASN A 523 28.79 -23.03 -15.94
C ASN A 523 28.51 -24.34 -16.67
N HIS A 524 28.09 -25.36 -15.93
CA HIS A 524 27.82 -26.69 -16.49
C HIS A 524 26.43 -26.83 -17.13
N GLU A 525 25.57 -25.81 -17.03
CA GLU A 525 24.23 -25.81 -17.61
C GLU A 525 24.02 -24.62 -18.55
N THR A 526 23.49 -24.92 -19.73
CA THR A 526 23.08 -24.00 -20.80
C THR A 526 22.01 -22.99 -20.32
N SER A 527 22.37 -22.01 -19.49
CA SER A 527 21.46 -20.93 -19.13
C SER A 527 21.25 -20.06 -20.38
N LYS A 528 20.02 -20.09 -20.91
CA LYS A 528 19.60 -19.35 -22.10
C LYS A 528 19.39 -17.85 -21.81
N THR A 529 20.26 -17.21 -21.04
CA THR A 529 20.23 -15.75 -20.83
C THR A 529 21.29 -15.09 -21.72
N THR A 530 20.82 -14.67 -22.89
CA THR A 530 21.58 -14.03 -23.96
C THR A 530 22.20 -12.70 -23.51
N SER A 531 23.49 -12.68 -23.14
CA SER A 531 24.30 -11.44 -23.21
C SER A 531 25.83 -11.64 -23.36
N HIS A 532 26.35 -12.86 -23.26
CA HIS A 532 27.74 -13.20 -23.64
C HIS A 532 27.75 -14.62 -24.19
N SER A 533 28.05 -14.79 -25.48
CA SER A 533 28.36 -16.12 -26.01
C SER A 533 29.76 -16.47 -25.53
N LEU A 534 29.84 -17.17 -24.39
CA LEU A 534 31.10 -17.68 -23.90
C LEU A 534 31.59 -18.79 -24.83
N ASN A 535 32.89 -18.82 -25.10
CA ASN A 535 33.52 -19.93 -25.82
C ASN A 535 33.60 -21.19 -24.93
N ASP A 536 34.00 -22.32 -25.49
CA ASP A 536 34.03 -23.61 -24.77
C ASP A 536 34.97 -23.60 -23.55
N GLU A 537 36.09 -22.88 -23.61
CA GLU A 537 37.01 -22.72 -22.47
C GLU A 537 36.42 -21.84 -21.36
N GLU A 538 35.75 -20.76 -21.73
CA GLU A 538 35.06 -19.86 -20.80
C GLU A 538 33.86 -20.54 -20.12
N ASN A 539 33.17 -21.45 -20.80
CA ASN A 539 32.12 -22.25 -20.18
C ASN A 539 32.68 -23.23 -19.12
N GLN A 540 33.94 -23.66 -19.26
CA GLN A 540 34.64 -24.51 -18.30
C GLN A 540 35.34 -23.73 -17.18
N ALA A 541 35.39 -22.39 -17.27
CA ALA A 541 35.98 -21.55 -16.25
C ALA A 541 35.01 -21.35 -15.07
N ALA A 542 35.54 -21.42 -13.85
CA ALA A 542 34.84 -21.01 -12.63
C ALA A 542 35.01 -19.50 -12.38
N ILE A 543 36.18 -18.96 -12.74
CA ILE A 543 36.51 -17.54 -12.58
C ILE A 543 37.09 -17.02 -13.90
N ILE A 544 36.52 -15.92 -14.41
CA ILE A 544 36.98 -15.24 -15.61
C ILE A 544 37.27 -13.79 -15.27
N ILE A 545 38.48 -13.34 -15.57
CA ILE A 545 38.91 -11.96 -15.37
C ILE A 545 39.15 -11.41 -16.76
N GLU A 546 38.25 -10.54 -17.21
CA GLU A 546 38.25 -9.95 -18.54
C GLU A 546 39.39 -8.93 -18.69
N GLU A 547 39.66 -8.51 -19.92
CA GLU A 547 40.77 -7.59 -20.24
C GLU A 547 40.79 -6.31 -19.39
N SER A 548 39.62 -5.77 -19.05
CA SER A 548 39.49 -4.57 -18.20
C SER A 548 39.35 -4.87 -16.71
N GLY A 549 39.29 -6.14 -16.32
CA GLY A 549 39.11 -6.59 -14.95
C GLY A 549 40.28 -6.20 -14.05
N LYS A 550 39.96 -5.75 -12.84
CA LYS A 550 40.93 -5.41 -11.80
C LYS A 550 40.53 -6.10 -10.50
N ILE A 551 41.49 -6.80 -9.91
CA ILE A 551 41.38 -7.39 -8.59
C ILE A 551 42.47 -6.71 -7.76
N ILE A 552 42.10 -6.11 -6.64
CA ILE A 552 43.01 -5.27 -5.85
C ILE A 552 42.88 -5.65 -4.38
N SER A 553 43.80 -6.49 -3.90
CA SER A 553 43.97 -6.71 -2.46
C SER A 553 44.89 -5.65 -1.85
N THR A 554 44.76 -5.42 -0.55
CA THR A 554 45.61 -4.50 0.20
C THR A 554 46.40 -5.24 1.27
N ASN A 555 47.31 -4.55 1.97
CA ASN A 555 48.12 -5.12 3.07
C ASN A 555 48.99 -6.33 2.68
N GLY A 556 49.38 -6.43 1.40
CA GLY A 556 50.27 -7.49 0.91
C GLY A 556 49.62 -8.87 0.81
N LYS A 557 48.29 -8.97 0.92
CA LYS A 557 47.54 -10.21 0.69
C LYS A 557 47.45 -10.53 -0.81
N ALA A 558 47.28 -11.81 -1.14
CA ALA A 558 47.00 -12.24 -2.50
C ALA A 558 45.65 -11.67 -3.00
N ASP A 559 45.55 -11.44 -4.31
CA ASP A 559 44.35 -10.92 -4.97
C ASP A 559 43.19 -11.91 -4.89
N ILE A 560 43.52 -13.20 -5.03
CA ILE A 560 42.60 -14.31 -4.83
C ILE A 560 43.19 -15.23 -3.75
N ILE A 561 42.43 -15.46 -2.69
CA ILE A 561 42.76 -16.45 -1.66
C ILE A 561 41.77 -17.60 -1.76
N ASN A 562 42.26 -18.79 -2.10
CA ASN A 562 41.47 -20.00 -2.15
C ASN A 562 41.80 -20.94 -1.00
N LYS A 563 40.82 -21.20 -0.16
CA LYS A 563 40.79 -22.22 0.91
C LYS A 563 39.66 -23.24 0.68
N GLY A 564 38.93 -23.08 -0.42
CA GLY A 564 37.72 -23.84 -0.75
C GLY A 564 37.90 -24.73 -1.97
N THR A 565 36.82 -24.94 -2.70
CA THR A 565 36.81 -25.76 -3.92
C THR A 565 36.48 -24.92 -5.14
N VAL A 566 37.41 -24.88 -6.10
CA VAL A 566 37.19 -24.29 -7.42
C VAL A 566 37.00 -25.43 -8.42
N GLN A 567 35.78 -25.60 -8.94
CA GLN A 567 35.41 -26.64 -9.92
C GLN A 567 35.39 -26.02 -11.32
N GLY A 568 36.57 -25.79 -11.90
CA GLY A 568 36.74 -25.20 -13.22
C GLY A 568 38.05 -24.45 -13.34
N HIS A 569 38.31 -23.85 -14.50
CA HIS A 569 39.50 -23.05 -14.72
C HIS A 569 39.40 -21.65 -14.10
N ILE A 570 40.54 -21.06 -13.79
CA ILE A 570 40.68 -19.62 -13.56
C ILE A 570 41.36 -19.04 -14.80
N ILE A 571 40.65 -18.16 -15.51
CA ILE A 571 41.15 -17.52 -16.73
C ILE A 571 41.40 -16.05 -16.43
N ASN A 572 42.65 -15.61 -16.57
CA ASN A 572 43.02 -14.20 -16.54
C ASN A 572 43.34 -13.72 -17.96
N LYS A 573 42.47 -12.87 -18.52
CA LYS A 573 42.69 -12.18 -19.79
C LYS A 573 43.18 -10.74 -19.60
N SER A 574 43.20 -10.26 -18.36
CA SER A 574 43.71 -8.92 -18.07
C SER A 574 45.22 -8.89 -18.24
N SER A 575 45.76 -7.70 -18.53
CA SER A 575 47.20 -7.47 -18.53
C SER A 575 47.79 -7.36 -17.12
N ASN A 576 46.95 -7.47 -16.07
CA ASN A 576 47.40 -7.35 -14.68
C ASN A 576 47.93 -8.70 -14.19
N THR A 577 49.03 -8.67 -13.46
CA THR A 577 49.45 -9.82 -12.65
C THR A 577 48.44 -9.99 -11.52
N ILE A 578 47.95 -11.21 -11.35
CA ILE A 578 46.97 -11.55 -10.31
C ILE A 578 47.62 -12.59 -9.43
N SER A 579 47.78 -12.25 -8.17
CA SER A 579 48.35 -13.14 -7.17
C SER A 579 47.29 -14.11 -6.64
N LEU A 580 47.64 -15.39 -6.59
CA LEU A 580 46.78 -16.46 -6.11
C LEU A 580 47.48 -17.18 -4.95
N GLU A 581 46.80 -17.24 -3.80
CA GLU A 581 47.15 -18.11 -2.68
C GLU A 581 46.16 -19.28 -2.67
N ASN A 582 46.65 -20.51 -2.59
CA ASN A 582 45.82 -21.73 -2.64
C ASN A 582 46.31 -22.81 -1.69
#